data_AF-A0A4C2EUG2-F1
#
_entry.id   AF-A0A4C2EUG2-F1
#
_cell.length_a   1.000
_cell.length_b   1.000
_cell.length_c   1.000
_cell.angle_alpha   90.00
_cell.angle_beta   90.00
_cell.angle_gamma   90.00
#
_symmetry.space_group_name_H-M   'P 1'
#
loop_
_entity.id
_entity.type
_entity.pdbx_description
1 polymer ?
#
loop_
_entity_poly.entity_id
_entity_poly.type
_entity_poly.pdbx_seq_one_letter_code
_entity_poly.pdbx_strand_id
1 'polypeptide(L)'
;MNKQLIESLDELLTLEGGSTSFTKTKIPSNILDTEYITEDLRPPQSCPLLENCRAFCECERDGSELIVECDEGHEGRIPVEDHLYFDISFEPVLEVVSEAAGRNLAQISKSTLPKYVTGVTDDGVNLYLIVSPSDYEKAVNEICIETLKEDTPALLVTPQKTVMDLLEIKSLFSSSNLIYTVPLTMLTEPDLIQGSLSTIEDIQSIERRILEDLDGEHPVVNRVNSNPRYILTELNHMRLLRLAKELPQHSGTRLEKIGETAFSHLFVSYPEAGGEDDRGGNVPDNLFYISESILPEGAESVLGIADTKSGDDAGFGSEKVEGKHDEYLKKARRHSVGAEKIGHMFLILGFDGQKEIEFYDKMADIYKEDEYLVIMTAEALSLILAAYLAHTVANDLKLIHGNFQTVIHPFFDNQAFQKSGLGGLTREVGKNQEEYNDEYKQRENLMIITQEVVKKRLEQCVDSPNDVEEVFKDYFKPLPTI
;
A
#
# COMPACT_ATOMS: atom_id res chain seq x y z
N MET A 1 11.10 -17.96 -7.34
CA MET A 1 11.47 -17.73 -8.77
C MET A 1 12.61 -16.72 -8.88
N ASN A 2 13.52 -16.84 -9.87
CA ASN A 2 14.62 -15.88 -10.03
C ASN A 2 14.17 -14.62 -10.81
N LYS A 3 14.92 -13.52 -10.68
CA LYS A 3 14.58 -12.22 -11.30
C LYS A 3 14.43 -12.29 -12.83
N GLN A 4 15.29 -13.03 -13.52
CA GLN A 4 15.25 -13.14 -14.98
C GLN A 4 13.99 -13.85 -15.48
N LEU A 5 13.50 -14.86 -14.75
CA LEU A 5 12.26 -15.56 -15.08
C LEU A 5 11.03 -14.67 -14.86
N ILE A 6 11.04 -13.85 -13.80
CA ILE A 6 9.98 -12.86 -13.55
C ILE A 6 9.92 -11.83 -14.67
N GLU A 7 11.06 -11.29 -15.10
CA GLU A 7 11.12 -10.33 -16.21
C GLU A 7 10.60 -10.95 -17.53
N SER A 8 10.91 -12.22 -17.79
CA SER A 8 10.40 -12.93 -18.96
C SER A 8 8.90 -13.21 -18.91
N LEU A 9 8.35 -13.52 -17.73
CA LEU A 9 6.89 -13.64 -17.54
C LEU A 9 6.20 -12.30 -17.72
N ASP A 10 6.76 -11.22 -17.17
CA ASP A 10 6.23 -9.86 -17.31
C ASP A 10 6.15 -9.44 -18.80
N GLU A 11 7.20 -9.75 -19.57
CA GLU A 11 7.21 -9.53 -21.02
C GLU A 11 6.12 -10.35 -21.74
N LEU A 12 5.99 -11.64 -21.43
CA LEU A 12 4.99 -12.51 -22.05
C LEU A 12 3.55 -12.04 -21.78
N LEU A 13 3.25 -11.61 -20.55
CA LEU A 13 1.92 -11.11 -20.17
C LEU A 13 1.57 -9.76 -20.81
N THR A 14 2.56 -9.05 -21.38
CA THR A 14 2.35 -7.77 -22.08
C THR A 14 2.34 -7.89 -23.61
N LEU A 15 2.58 -9.09 -24.16
CA LEU A 15 2.55 -9.29 -25.61
C LEU A 15 1.14 -9.06 -26.17
N GLU A 16 1.01 -8.09 -27.08
CA GLU A 16 -0.25 -7.71 -27.70
C GLU A 16 -0.95 -8.92 -28.35
N GLY A 17 -2.19 -9.19 -27.94
CA GLY A 17 -3.06 -10.20 -28.55
C GLY A 17 -3.99 -10.95 -27.60
N GLY A 18 -3.88 -10.75 -26.27
CA GLY A 18 -4.74 -11.44 -25.30
C GLY A 18 -4.62 -12.97 -25.35
N SER A 19 -3.53 -13.48 -25.95
CA SER A 19 -3.28 -14.89 -26.11
C SER A 19 -2.44 -15.37 -24.94
N THR A 20 -2.87 -16.43 -24.27
CA THR A 20 -2.05 -17.18 -23.31
C THR A 20 -1.14 -18.20 -23.99
N SER A 21 -1.11 -18.18 -25.33
CA SER A 21 -0.49 -19.17 -26.18
C SER A 21 0.43 -18.54 -27.22
N PHE A 22 1.66 -19.03 -27.28
CA PHE A 22 2.75 -18.41 -28.03
C PHE A 22 3.46 -19.41 -28.93
N THR A 23 3.96 -18.94 -30.08
CA THR A 23 4.92 -19.69 -30.88
C THR A 23 6.31 -19.57 -30.26
N LYS A 24 7.19 -20.55 -30.49
CA LYS A 24 8.56 -20.58 -29.93
C LYS A 24 9.34 -19.28 -30.10
N THR A 25 9.17 -18.60 -31.23
CA THR A 25 9.84 -17.33 -31.57
C THR A 25 9.45 -16.15 -30.70
N LYS A 26 8.30 -16.22 -30.03
CA LYS A 26 7.76 -15.14 -29.17
C LYS A 26 8.10 -15.34 -27.69
N ILE A 27 8.80 -16.42 -27.34
CA ILE A 27 9.05 -16.79 -25.95
C ILE A 27 10.52 -16.56 -25.62
N PRO A 28 10.82 -15.87 -24.52
CA PRO A 28 12.19 -15.73 -24.04
C PRO A 28 12.84 -17.10 -23.80
N SER A 29 14.07 -17.29 -24.28
CA SER A 29 14.73 -18.61 -24.26
C SER A 29 15.03 -19.12 -22.85
N ASN A 30 15.12 -18.24 -21.87
CA ASN A 30 15.38 -18.56 -20.47
C ASN A 30 14.16 -19.11 -19.72
N ILE A 31 12.94 -18.94 -20.25
CA ILE A 31 11.72 -19.50 -19.67
C ILE A 31 11.23 -20.75 -20.41
N LEU A 32 11.76 -21.00 -21.61
CA LEU A 32 11.59 -22.29 -22.29
C LEU A 32 12.13 -23.42 -21.41
N ASP A 33 11.43 -24.56 -21.41
CA ASP A 33 11.77 -25.76 -20.62
C ASP A 33 11.71 -25.58 -19.09
N THR A 34 10.98 -24.57 -18.61
CA THR A 34 10.69 -24.38 -17.18
C THR A 34 9.27 -24.83 -16.83
N GLU A 35 8.98 -25.01 -15.54
CA GLU A 35 7.63 -25.35 -15.06
C GLU A 35 6.56 -24.29 -15.38
N TYR A 36 6.97 -23.06 -15.71
CA TYR A 36 6.07 -21.96 -16.01
C TYR A 36 5.52 -21.99 -17.45
N ILE A 37 6.04 -22.86 -18.32
CA ILE A 37 5.62 -22.96 -19.72
C ILE A 37 5.30 -24.41 -20.07
N THR A 38 4.10 -24.66 -20.57
CA THR A 38 3.69 -25.98 -21.07
C THR A 38 3.72 -25.98 -22.60
N GLU A 39 4.34 -26.99 -23.19
CA GLU A 39 4.35 -27.24 -24.63
C GLU A 39 3.06 -27.98 -25.04
N ASP A 40 2.34 -27.45 -26.03
CA ASP A 40 1.12 -28.02 -26.59
C ASP A 40 1.23 -28.12 -28.11
N LEU A 41 1.06 -29.35 -28.62
CA LEU A 41 1.04 -29.61 -30.05
C LEU A 41 -0.40 -29.47 -30.54
N ARG A 42 -0.63 -28.52 -31.46
CA ARG A 42 -1.96 -28.26 -32.04
C ARG A 42 -1.96 -28.55 -33.53
N PRO A 43 -2.22 -29.82 -33.94
CA PRO A 43 -2.29 -30.17 -35.34
C PRO A 43 -3.40 -29.39 -36.06
N PRO A 44 -3.23 -29.13 -37.37
CA PRO A 44 -4.23 -28.43 -38.15
C PRO A 44 -5.52 -29.25 -38.25
N GLN A 45 -6.66 -28.60 -38.00
CA GLN A 45 -7.99 -29.25 -38.14
C GLN A 45 -8.49 -29.29 -39.59
N SER A 46 -7.82 -28.58 -40.50
CA SER A 46 -8.17 -28.51 -41.92
C SER A 46 -6.92 -28.68 -42.78
N CYS A 47 -7.09 -29.24 -43.97
CA CYS A 47 -6.00 -29.55 -44.91
C CYS A 47 -5.00 -28.40 -45.11
N PRO A 48 -3.77 -28.50 -44.56
CA PRO A 48 -2.73 -27.50 -44.72
C PRO A 48 -1.97 -27.66 -46.05
N LEU A 49 -2.16 -28.78 -46.76
CA LEU A 49 -1.39 -29.16 -47.95
C LEU A 49 -1.83 -28.41 -49.22
N LEU A 50 -3.07 -27.90 -49.27
CA LEU A 50 -3.65 -27.22 -50.42
C LEU A 50 -4.52 -26.05 -49.97
N GLU A 51 -4.25 -24.84 -50.47
CA GLU A 51 -4.92 -23.59 -50.06
C GLU A 51 -6.45 -23.59 -50.14
N ASN A 52 -7.04 -24.40 -51.03
CA ASN A 52 -8.49 -24.45 -51.25
C ASN A 52 -9.17 -25.69 -50.65
N CYS A 53 -8.41 -26.59 -50.02
CA CYS A 53 -8.98 -27.77 -49.37
C CYS A 53 -9.38 -27.42 -47.93
N ARG A 54 -10.67 -27.58 -47.60
CA ARG A 54 -11.21 -27.35 -46.24
C ARG A 54 -11.65 -28.64 -45.55
N ALA A 55 -11.26 -29.79 -46.10
CA ALA A 55 -11.55 -31.09 -45.53
C ALA A 55 -10.88 -31.24 -44.16
N PHE A 56 -11.52 -32.01 -43.29
CA PHE A 56 -10.95 -32.38 -42.00
C PHE A 56 -9.69 -33.22 -42.21
N CYS A 57 -8.75 -33.12 -41.26
CA CYS A 57 -7.50 -33.85 -41.29
C CYS A 57 -7.31 -34.68 -40.04
N GLU A 58 -6.89 -35.92 -40.23
CA GLU A 58 -6.24 -36.71 -39.20
C GLU A 58 -4.73 -36.47 -39.28
N CYS A 59 -4.09 -36.33 -38.12
CA CYS A 59 -2.66 -36.02 -38.02
C CYS A 59 -2.00 -37.01 -37.07
N GLU A 60 -0.92 -37.66 -37.51
CA GLU A 60 -0.09 -38.53 -36.68
C GLU A 60 1.33 -37.97 -36.58
N ARG A 61 1.93 -38.01 -35.39
CA ARG A 61 3.29 -37.51 -35.17
C ARG A 61 4.33 -38.57 -35.54
N ASP A 62 5.21 -38.25 -36.48
CA ASP A 62 6.37 -39.04 -36.88
C ASP A 62 7.66 -38.22 -36.63
N GLY A 63 8.18 -38.29 -35.41
CA GLY A 63 9.38 -37.55 -35.00
C GLY A 63 9.18 -36.02 -35.02
N SER A 64 9.85 -35.35 -35.96
CA SER A 64 9.80 -33.89 -36.18
C SER A 64 8.77 -33.45 -37.21
N GLU A 65 8.02 -34.39 -37.80
CA GLU A 65 7.00 -34.14 -38.80
C GLU A 65 5.63 -34.65 -38.33
N LEU A 66 4.56 -34.00 -38.81
CA LEU A 66 3.19 -34.49 -38.74
C LEU A 66 2.84 -35.10 -40.09
N ILE A 67 2.42 -36.36 -40.09
CA ILE A 67 1.78 -37.01 -41.23
C ILE A 67 0.32 -36.56 -41.23
N VAL A 68 -0.11 -35.93 -42.32
CA VAL A 68 -1.45 -35.38 -42.48
C VAL A 68 -2.18 -36.13 -43.57
N GLU A 69 -3.35 -36.66 -43.24
CA GLU A 69 -4.27 -37.27 -44.19
C GLU A 69 -5.62 -36.55 -44.09
N CYS A 70 -6.13 -36.06 -45.22
CA CYS A 70 -7.43 -35.39 -45.28
C CYS A 70 -8.50 -36.27 -45.95
N ASP A 71 -9.77 -36.03 -45.64
CA ASP A 71 -10.91 -36.82 -46.16
C ASP A 71 -11.04 -36.85 -47.70
N GLU A 72 -10.44 -35.87 -48.38
CA GLU A 72 -10.37 -35.76 -49.84
C GLU A 72 -9.18 -36.52 -50.46
N GLY A 73 -8.43 -37.28 -49.65
CA GLY A 73 -7.32 -38.14 -50.07
C GLY A 73 -5.99 -37.43 -50.30
N HIS A 74 -5.80 -36.22 -49.76
CA HIS A 74 -4.48 -35.57 -49.74
C HIS A 74 -3.64 -36.11 -48.58
N GLU A 75 -2.45 -36.60 -48.89
CA GLU A 75 -1.48 -37.10 -47.91
C GLU A 75 -0.19 -36.27 -48.03
N GLY A 76 0.39 -35.90 -46.89
CA GLY A 76 1.62 -35.13 -46.87
C GLY A 76 2.26 -35.05 -45.48
N ARG A 77 3.41 -34.40 -45.42
CA ARG A 77 4.20 -34.19 -44.19
C ARG A 77 4.40 -32.70 -43.98
N ILE A 78 4.19 -32.24 -42.75
CA ILE A 78 4.42 -30.85 -42.35
C ILE A 78 5.30 -30.81 -41.09
N PRO A 79 6.09 -29.73 -40.87
CA PRO A 79 6.92 -29.62 -39.67
C PRO A 79 6.08 -29.54 -38.38
N VAL A 80 6.48 -30.28 -37.34
CA VAL A 80 5.86 -30.18 -36.00
C VAL A 80 6.04 -28.78 -35.41
N GLU A 81 7.19 -28.14 -35.67
CA GLU A 81 7.56 -26.84 -35.11
C GLU A 81 6.58 -25.70 -35.47
N ASP A 82 5.95 -25.79 -36.64
CA ASP A 82 4.97 -24.80 -37.11
C ASP A 82 3.63 -24.89 -36.35
N HIS A 83 3.41 -26.02 -35.68
CA HIS A 83 2.19 -26.35 -34.93
C HIS A 83 2.44 -26.49 -33.43
N LEU A 84 3.64 -26.10 -32.99
CA LEU A 84 4.03 -26.14 -31.59
C LEU A 84 3.72 -24.80 -30.92
N TYR A 85 2.83 -24.87 -29.94
CA TYR A 85 2.45 -23.75 -29.11
C TYR A 85 2.94 -23.97 -27.69
N PHE A 86 3.09 -22.87 -26.99
CA PHE A 86 3.54 -22.87 -25.61
C PHE A 86 2.61 -21.97 -24.82
N ASP A 87 2.07 -22.52 -23.74
CA ASP A 87 1.12 -21.86 -22.88
C ASP A 87 1.74 -21.55 -21.52
N ILE A 88 1.31 -20.43 -20.91
CA ILE A 88 1.72 -20.10 -19.54
C ILE A 88 1.03 -21.06 -18.56
N SER A 89 1.82 -21.71 -17.71
CA SER A 89 1.35 -22.57 -16.64
C SER A 89 1.05 -21.73 -15.40
N PHE A 90 -0.18 -21.23 -15.29
CA PHE A 90 -0.57 -20.29 -14.24
C PHE A 90 -0.54 -20.84 -12.81
N GLU A 91 -0.54 -22.15 -12.64
CA GLU A 91 -0.54 -22.78 -11.32
C GLU A 91 0.81 -22.59 -10.61
N PRO A 92 1.95 -23.00 -11.21
CA PRO A 92 3.28 -22.62 -10.70
C PRO A 92 3.49 -21.11 -10.53
N VAL A 93 2.91 -20.28 -11.41
CA VAL A 93 3.02 -18.82 -11.29
C VAL A 93 2.30 -18.31 -10.04
N LEU A 94 1.06 -18.76 -9.78
CA LEU A 94 0.32 -18.36 -8.59
C LEU A 94 0.89 -18.94 -7.30
N GLU A 95 1.53 -20.11 -7.34
CA GLU A 95 2.29 -20.63 -6.19
C GLU A 95 3.42 -19.67 -5.81
N VAL A 96 4.16 -19.14 -6.78
CA VAL A 96 5.21 -18.13 -6.53
C VAL A 96 4.61 -16.83 -5.99
N VAL A 97 3.46 -16.38 -6.51
CA VAL A 97 2.75 -15.21 -5.99
C VAL A 97 2.35 -15.42 -4.52
N SER A 98 1.79 -16.60 -4.20
CA SER A 98 1.39 -16.96 -2.85
C SER A 98 2.59 -17.04 -1.90
N GLU A 99 3.69 -17.64 -2.34
CA GLU A 99 4.94 -17.72 -1.57
C GLU A 99 5.50 -16.31 -1.29
N ALA A 100 5.51 -15.43 -2.28
CA ALA A 100 5.97 -14.04 -2.10
C ALA A 100 5.07 -13.28 -1.12
N ALA A 101 3.77 -13.57 -1.13
CA ALA A 101 2.81 -13.04 -0.15
C ALA A 101 2.92 -13.68 1.24
N GLY A 102 3.75 -14.72 1.42
CA GLY A 102 3.92 -15.44 2.69
C GLY A 102 2.71 -16.34 3.05
N ARG A 103 1.94 -16.78 2.06
CA ARG A 103 0.67 -17.51 2.24
C ARG A 103 0.70 -18.85 1.51
N ASN A 104 -0.17 -19.76 1.93
CA ASN A 104 -0.40 -21.04 1.23
C ASN A 104 -1.63 -20.94 0.33
N LEU A 105 -1.48 -21.46 -0.88
CA LEU A 105 -2.53 -21.44 -1.90
C LEU A 105 -3.46 -22.66 -1.73
N ALA A 106 -4.75 -22.41 -1.54
CA ALA A 106 -5.77 -23.45 -1.33
C ALA A 106 -6.42 -23.87 -2.64
N GLN A 107 -6.74 -22.90 -3.50
CA GLN A 107 -7.48 -23.12 -4.74
C GLN A 107 -7.01 -22.17 -5.84
N ILE A 108 -7.06 -22.67 -7.09
CA ILE A 108 -6.86 -21.88 -8.30
C ILE A 108 -8.07 -22.01 -9.21
N SER A 109 -8.53 -20.89 -9.75
CA SER A 109 -9.55 -20.83 -10.79
C SER A 109 -9.01 -20.17 -12.05
N LYS A 110 -9.16 -20.88 -13.18
CA LYS A 110 -8.83 -20.41 -14.53
C LYS A 110 -10.08 -20.01 -15.33
N SER A 111 -11.25 -19.90 -14.68
CA SER A 111 -12.54 -19.66 -15.36
C SER A 111 -12.67 -18.28 -15.99
N THR A 112 -11.85 -17.33 -15.56
CA THR A 112 -11.82 -15.92 -16.00
C THR A 112 -10.78 -15.65 -17.08
N LEU A 113 -10.05 -16.69 -17.53
CA LEU A 113 -9.17 -16.60 -18.69
C LEU A 113 -9.97 -16.21 -19.95
N PRO A 114 -9.38 -15.39 -20.84
CA PRO A 114 -7.98 -14.96 -20.84
C PRO A 114 -7.69 -13.71 -19.98
N LYS A 115 -8.67 -13.13 -19.29
CA LYS A 115 -8.51 -11.82 -18.64
C LYS A 115 -7.53 -11.85 -17.45
N TYR A 116 -7.80 -12.75 -16.51
CA TYR A 116 -7.01 -12.92 -15.29
C TYR A 116 -7.18 -14.35 -14.76
N VAL A 117 -6.36 -14.72 -13.78
CA VAL A 117 -6.47 -15.97 -13.01
C VAL A 117 -6.63 -15.62 -11.54
N THR A 118 -7.45 -16.39 -10.83
CA THR A 118 -7.72 -16.20 -9.40
C THR A 118 -7.13 -17.34 -8.60
N GLY A 119 -6.43 -17.02 -7.52
CA GLY A 119 -6.05 -17.92 -6.44
C GLY A 119 -6.76 -17.52 -5.15
N VAL A 120 -7.03 -18.48 -4.28
CA VAL A 120 -7.54 -18.24 -2.92
C VAL A 120 -6.58 -18.90 -1.95
N THR A 121 -6.11 -18.17 -0.95
CA THR A 121 -5.23 -18.69 0.10
C THR A 121 -6.02 -19.39 1.20
N ASP A 122 -5.35 -20.21 2.02
CA ASP A 122 -5.99 -20.96 3.12
C ASP A 122 -6.69 -20.07 4.16
N ASP A 123 -6.23 -18.82 4.30
CA ASP A 123 -6.77 -17.81 5.22
C ASP A 123 -7.73 -16.80 4.56
N GLY A 124 -8.12 -17.05 3.30
CA GLY A 124 -9.18 -16.32 2.63
C GLY A 124 -8.77 -15.02 1.93
N VAL A 125 -7.47 -14.83 1.64
CA VAL A 125 -6.98 -13.74 0.80
C VAL A 125 -7.09 -14.15 -0.67
N ASN A 126 -7.68 -13.28 -1.48
CA ASN A 126 -7.80 -13.49 -2.92
C ASN A 126 -6.53 -13.01 -3.64
N LEU A 127 -5.95 -13.85 -4.50
CA LEU A 127 -4.81 -13.51 -5.36
C LEU A 127 -5.33 -13.38 -6.80
N TYR A 128 -5.06 -12.25 -7.45
CA TYR A 128 -5.45 -12.03 -8.84
C TYR A 128 -4.20 -11.76 -9.68
N LEU A 129 -4.04 -12.48 -10.78
CA LEU A 129 -2.99 -12.20 -11.77
C LEU A 129 -3.65 -11.75 -13.08
N ILE A 130 -3.42 -10.51 -13.50
CA ILE A 130 -3.92 -10.00 -14.78
C ILE A 130 -3.09 -10.59 -15.93
N VAL A 131 -3.79 -11.12 -16.94
CA VAL A 131 -3.20 -11.89 -18.05
C VAL A 131 -3.42 -11.24 -19.41
N SER A 132 -4.56 -10.60 -19.65
CA SER A 132 -4.86 -10.00 -20.96
C SER A 132 -4.82 -8.47 -20.94
N PRO A 133 -3.90 -7.84 -21.70
CA PRO A 133 -3.91 -6.39 -21.90
C PRO A 133 -5.13 -5.89 -22.67
N SER A 134 -5.74 -6.71 -23.54
CA SER A 134 -6.86 -6.26 -24.41
C SER A 134 -8.14 -5.96 -23.63
N ASP A 135 -8.31 -6.58 -22.46
CA ASP A 135 -9.45 -6.41 -21.57
C ASP A 135 -9.01 -5.90 -20.20
N TYR A 136 -7.86 -5.21 -20.13
CA TYR A 136 -7.22 -4.79 -18.89
C TYR A 136 -8.16 -3.98 -17.99
N GLU A 137 -8.76 -2.91 -18.53
CA GLU A 137 -9.70 -2.07 -17.79
C GLU A 137 -10.89 -2.87 -17.25
N LYS A 138 -11.43 -3.77 -18.07
CA LYS A 138 -12.56 -4.60 -17.68
C LYS A 138 -12.17 -5.60 -16.59
N ALA A 139 -10.99 -6.21 -16.68
CA ALA A 139 -10.45 -7.12 -15.68
C ALA A 139 -10.28 -6.42 -14.32
N VAL A 140 -9.63 -5.25 -14.30
CA VAL A 140 -9.42 -4.45 -13.09
C VAL A 140 -10.74 -4.04 -12.47
N ASN A 141 -11.71 -3.57 -13.28
CA ASN A 141 -13.03 -3.18 -12.81
C ASN A 141 -13.79 -4.36 -12.19
N GLU A 142 -13.77 -5.53 -12.83
CA GLU A 142 -14.41 -6.76 -12.32
C GLU A 142 -13.81 -7.14 -10.96
N ILE A 143 -12.48 -7.21 -10.86
CA ILE A 143 -11.76 -7.55 -9.63
C ILE A 143 -12.06 -6.55 -8.51
N CYS A 144 -12.04 -5.26 -8.81
CA CYS A 144 -12.35 -4.21 -7.85
C CYS A 144 -13.78 -4.33 -7.31
N ILE A 145 -14.76 -4.58 -8.19
CA ILE A 145 -16.17 -4.71 -7.81
C ILE A 145 -16.41 -5.99 -7.00
N GLU A 146 -15.82 -7.11 -7.40
CA GLU A 146 -15.96 -8.39 -6.68
C GLU A 146 -15.35 -8.31 -5.29
N THR A 147 -14.12 -7.82 -5.18
CA THR A 147 -13.45 -7.67 -3.87
C THR A 147 -14.22 -6.74 -2.94
N LEU A 148 -14.76 -5.62 -3.45
CA LEU A 148 -15.61 -4.72 -2.67
C LEU A 148 -16.94 -5.35 -2.22
N LYS A 149 -17.50 -6.28 -3.01
CA LYS A 149 -18.75 -6.97 -2.67
C LYS A 149 -18.53 -8.08 -1.65
N GLU A 150 -17.42 -8.78 -1.75
CA GLU A 150 -17.07 -9.91 -0.90
C GLU A 150 -16.40 -9.47 0.42
N ASP A 151 -15.90 -8.24 0.47
CA ASP A 151 -15.20 -7.63 1.62
C ASP A 151 -13.98 -8.45 2.10
N THR A 152 -13.36 -9.16 1.17
CA THR A 152 -12.16 -9.98 1.38
C THR A 152 -10.91 -9.22 0.95
N PRO A 153 -9.78 -9.29 1.69
CA PRO A 153 -8.51 -8.77 1.19
C PRO A 153 -8.12 -9.43 -0.12
N ALA A 154 -7.50 -8.64 -1.01
CA ALA A 154 -7.00 -9.11 -2.27
C ALA A 154 -5.61 -8.57 -2.59
N LEU A 155 -4.76 -9.43 -3.13
CA LEU A 155 -3.53 -9.07 -3.83
C LEU A 155 -3.77 -9.09 -5.33
N LEU A 156 -3.71 -7.93 -5.96
CA LEU A 156 -3.75 -7.79 -7.41
C LEU A 156 -2.32 -7.70 -7.96
N VAL A 157 -1.95 -8.63 -8.81
CA VAL A 157 -0.66 -8.68 -9.50
C VAL A 157 -0.88 -8.30 -10.96
N THR A 158 -0.11 -7.32 -11.42
CA THR A 158 -0.22 -6.79 -12.79
C THR A 158 1.14 -6.71 -13.47
N PRO A 159 1.24 -6.76 -14.81
CA PRO A 159 2.51 -6.49 -15.47
C PRO A 159 3.02 -5.07 -15.21
N GLN A 160 4.33 -4.90 -15.06
CA GLN A 160 5.00 -3.63 -14.69
C GLN A 160 4.56 -2.48 -15.59
N LYS A 161 4.53 -2.69 -16.91
CA LYS A 161 4.19 -1.64 -17.89
C LYS A 161 2.76 -1.10 -17.78
N THR A 162 1.90 -1.78 -17.02
CA THR A 162 0.47 -1.46 -16.89
C THR A 162 0.10 -0.87 -15.52
N VAL A 163 1.10 -0.58 -14.67
CA VAL A 163 0.90 0.02 -13.34
C VAL A 163 0.22 1.38 -13.43
N MET A 164 0.61 2.24 -14.38
CA MET A 164 -0.03 3.55 -14.55
C MET A 164 -1.50 3.45 -14.96
N ASP A 165 -1.81 2.61 -15.94
CA ASP A 165 -3.19 2.37 -16.39
C ASP A 165 -4.04 1.82 -15.24
N LEU A 166 -3.46 0.92 -14.45
CA LEU A 166 -4.12 0.38 -13.26
C LEU A 166 -4.50 1.50 -12.29
N LEU A 167 -3.56 2.38 -11.97
CA LEU A 167 -3.75 3.45 -10.99
C LEU A 167 -4.84 4.42 -11.45
N GLU A 168 -4.90 4.72 -12.75
CA GLU A 168 -5.98 5.51 -13.34
C GLU A 168 -7.34 4.84 -13.14
N ILE A 169 -7.44 3.53 -13.42
CA ILE A 169 -8.69 2.77 -13.24
C ILE A 169 -9.05 2.66 -11.74
N LYS A 170 -8.09 2.30 -10.88
CA LYS A 170 -8.28 2.16 -9.43
C LYS A 170 -8.66 3.49 -8.77
N SER A 171 -8.27 4.63 -9.32
CA SER A 171 -8.68 5.95 -8.80
C SER A 171 -10.20 6.15 -8.78
N LEU A 172 -10.94 5.41 -9.63
CA LEU A 172 -12.40 5.42 -9.68
C LEU A 172 -13.04 4.64 -8.51
N PHE A 173 -12.26 3.86 -7.77
CA PHE A 173 -12.72 3.03 -6.66
C PHE A 173 -12.11 3.48 -5.33
N SER A 174 -12.93 3.54 -4.29
CA SER A 174 -12.48 3.70 -2.90
C SER A 174 -12.24 2.34 -2.24
N SER A 175 -11.43 1.47 -2.88
CA SER A 175 -11.24 0.05 -2.54
C SER A 175 -9.87 -0.30 -1.94
N SER A 176 -9.07 0.71 -1.63
CA SER A 176 -7.66 0.55 -1.27
C SER A 176 -7.40 -0.05 0.10
N ASN A 177 -8.39 -0.05 1.00
CA ASN A 177 -8.33 -0.78 2.25
C ASN A 177 -8.51 -2.30 2.06
N LEU A 178 -8.79 -2.78 0.84
CA LEU A 178 -9.06 -4.19 0.56
C LEU A 178 -8.15 -4.75 -0.54
N ILE A 179 -7.77 -3.93 -1.52
CA ILE A 179 -7.00 -4.39 -2.69
C ILE A 179 -5.59 -3.81 -2.67
N TYR A 180 -4.64 -4.63 -2.24
CA TYR A 180 -3.22 -4.33 -2.45
C TYR A 180 -2.85 -4.63 -3.90
N THR A 181 -1.98 -3.83 -4.49
CA THR A 181 -1.52 -4.09 -5.85
C THR A 181 -0.02 -3.97 -5.97
N VAL A 182 0.57 -4.91 -6.70
CA VAL A 182 2.00 -4.98 -7.00
C VAL A 182 2.22 -5.29 -8.48
N PRO A 183 3.29 -4.75 -9.11
CA PRO A 183 3.74 -5.27 -10.38
C PRO A 183 4.35 -6.67 -10.21
N LEU A 184 4.34 -7.49 -11.26
CA LEU A 184 4.90 -8.84 -11.21
C LEU A 184 6.39 -8.85 -10.83
N THR A 185 7.13 -7.83 -11.25
CA THR A 185 8.55 -7.61 -10.92
C THR A 185 8.82 -7.53 -9.42
N MET A 186 7.85 -7.10 -8.61
CA MET A 186 7.97 -7.00 -7.15
C MET A 186 7.98 -8.34 -6.43
N LEU A 187 7.67 -9.45 -7.10
CA LEU A 187 7.79 -10.79 -6.50
C LEU A 187 9.23 -11.13 -6.07
N THR A 188 10.24 -10.35 -6.49
CA THR A 188 11.61 -10.46 -5.98
C THR A 188 11.82 -9.83 -4.60
N GLU A 189 10.85 -9.06 -4.09
CA GLU A 189 10.94 -8.31 -2.83
C GLU A 189 9.79 -8.73 -1.87
N PRO A 190 9.76 -10.01 -1.43
CA PRO A 190 8.63 -10.59 -0.71
C PRO A 190 8.30 -9.88 0.61
N ASP A 191 9.32 -9.39 1.33
CA ASP A 191 9.14 -8.69 2.61
C ASP A 191 8.25 -7.43 2.46
N LEU A 192 8.35 -6.72 1.33
CA LEU A 192 7.52 -5.55 1.06
C LEU A 192 6.07 -5.95 0.79
N ILE A 193 5.85 -7.04 0.06
CA ILE A 193 4.50 -7.54 -0.23
C ILE A 193 3.82 -8.00 1.06
N GLN A 194 4.53 -8.78 1.88
CA GLN A 194 4.05 -9.28 3.16
C GLN A 194 3.71 -8.14 4.12
N GLY A 195 4.62 -7.17 4.29
CA GLY A 195 4.38 -5.99 5.12
C GLY A 195 3.11 -5.24 4.69
N SER A 196 2.88 -5.10 3.39
CA SER A 196 1.69 -4.42 2.85
C SER A 196 0.38 -5.14 3.11
N LEU A 197 0.37 -6.46 2.90
CA LEU A 197 -0.82 -7.28 3.13
C LEU A 197 -1.16 -7.29 4.61
N SER A 198 -0.14 -7.36 5.47
CA SER A 198 -0.33 -7.20 6.91
C SER A 198 -0.97 -5.86 7.26
N THR A 199 -0.62 -4.75 6.60
CA THR A 199 -1.26 -3.45 6.81
C THR A 199 -2.75 -3.48 6.49
N ILE A 200 -3.14 -4.09 5.37
CA ILE A 200 -4.55 -4.20 4.99
C ILE A 200 -5.32 -5.06 5.97
N GLU A 201 -4.76 -6.19 6.37
CA GLU A 201 -5.38 -7.08 7.35
C GLU A 201 -5.47 -6.45 8.73
N ASP A 202 -4.46 -5.69 9.14
CA ASP A 202 -4.47 -4.94 10.40
C ASP A 202 -5.55 -3.86 10.36
N ILE A 203 -5.67 -3.14 9.24
CA ILE A 203 -6.75 -2.18 9.01
C ILE A 203 -8.11 -2.89 9.13
N GLN A 204 -8.31 -3.99 8.40
CA GLN A 204 -9.56 -4.75 8.44
C GLN A 204 -9.86 -5.32 9.83
N SER A 205 -8.86 -5.85 10.51
CA SER A 205 -8.97 -6.44 11.84
C SER A 205 -9.39 -5.37 12.85
N ILE A 206 -8.76 -4.19 12.80
CA ILE A 206 -9.11 -3.07 13.66
C ILE A 206 -10.51 -2.54 13.30
N GLU A 207 -10.82 -2.35 12.01
CA GLU A 207 -12.17 -1.98 11.54
C GLU A 207 -13.21 -2.98 12.06
N ARG A 208 -12.96 -4.28 11.89
CA ARG A 208 -13.86 -5.35 12.30
C ARG A 208 -13.99 -5.41 13.82
N ARG A 209 -12.91 -5.30 14.60
CA ARG A 209 -12.98 -5.26 16.08
C ARG A 209 -13.81 -4.07 16.56
N ILE A 210 -13.62 -2.90 15.96
CA ILE A 210 -14.41 -1.69 16.25
C ILE A 210 -15.88 -1.92 15.89
N LEU A 211 -16.18 -2.66 14.82
CA LEU A 211 -17.54 -2.97 14.37
C LEU A 211 -18.18 -4.20 15.08
N GLU A 212 -17.42 -5.16 15.57
CA GLU A 212 -17.90 -6.35 16.29
C GLU A 212 -18.37 -6.00 17.70
N ASP A 213 -17.81 -4.93 18.29
CA ASP A 213 -18.36 -4.32 19.50
C ASP A 213 -19.74 -3.66 19.25
N LEU A 214 -20.22 -3.58 18.00
CA LEU A 214 -21.47 -2.97 17.56
C LEU A 214 -22.47 -4.03 17.04
N ASP A 215 -23.43 -4.41 17.89
CA ASP A 215 -24.58 -5.24 17.49
C ASP A 215 -25.52 -4.44 16.54
N GLY A 216 -25.48 -4.70 15.23
CA GLY A 216 -26.53 -4.31 14.26
C GLY A 216 -26.05 -3.76 12.91
N GLU A 217 -26.39 -4.47 11.82
CA GLU A 217 -26.21 -4.00 10.44
C GLU A 217 -27.31 -3.00 10.01
N HIS A 218 -26.94 -1.84 9.46
CA HIS A 218 -27.82 -1.12 8.53
C HIS A 218 -27.03 -0.16 7.62
N PRO A 219 -27.44 -0.01 6.33
CA PRO A 219 -26.65 0.70 5.32
C PRO A 219 -27.10 2.16 5.21
N VAL A 220 -26.13 3.08 5.12
CA VAL A 220 -26.08 4.24 4.20
C VAL A 220 -25.00 5.20 4.72
N VAL A 221 -23.95 5.41 3.92
CA VAL A 221 -23.13 6.63 4.00
C VAL A 221 -22.82 7.10 2.58
N ASN A 222 -23.29 8.31 2.26
CA ASN A 222 -23.04 9.10 1.05
C ASN A 222 -23.37 10.55 1.46
N ARG A 223 -22.59 11.61 1.25
CA ARG A 223 -21.40 11.87 0.42
C ARG A 223 -20.76 13.21 0.85
N VAL A 224 -19.42 13.25 0.76
CA VAL A 224 -18.56 14.28 0.14
C VAL A 224 -18.51 15.69 0.74
N ASN A 225 -17.40 15.97 1.42
CA ASN A 225 -16.29 16.72 0.81
C ASN A 225 -15.01 15.90 1.04
N SER A 226 -14.46 15.31 -0.03
CA SER A 226 -13.35 14.34 -0.05
C SER A 226 -13.62 13.06 0.74
N ASN A 227 -13.93 11.94 0.07
CA ASN A 227 -14.07 10.65 0.75
C ASN A 227 -12.74 10.31 1.44
N PRO A 228 -12.65 10.16 2.78
CA PRO A 228 -11.37 9.89 3.43
C PRO A 228 -10.78 8.52 3.03
N ARG A 229 -11.59 7.57 2.53
CA ARG A 229 -11.09 6.35 1.88
C ARG A 229 -10.31 6.62 0.59
N TYR A 230 -10.57 7.73 -0.08
CA TYR A 230 -9.77 8.17 -1.24
C TYR A 230 -8.36 8.60 -0.81
N ILE A 231 -8.20 9.16 0.40
CA ILE A 231 -6.87 9.47 0.95
C ILE A 231 -6.07 8.18 1.16
N LEU A 232 -6.71 7.13 1.70
CA LEU A 232 -6.11 5.80 1.81
C LEU A 232 -5.72 5.24 0.42
N THR A 233 -6.58 5.44 -0.58
CA THR A 233 -6.30 5.03 -1.97
C THR A 233 -5.07 5.72 -2.53
N GLU A 234 -4.99 7.02 -2.34
CA GLU A 234 -3.88 7.82 -2.83
C GLU A 234 -2.56 7.52 -2.09
N LEU A 235 -2.58 7.26 -0.78
CA LEU A 235 -1.40 6.81 -0.04
C LEU A 235 -0.88 5.46 -0.56
N ASN A 236 -1.78 4.50 -0.82
CA ASN A 236 -1.42 3.21 -1.42
C ASN A 236 -0.92 3.36 -2.86
N HIS A 237 -1.51 4.25 -3.66
CA HIS A 237 -1.05 4.56 -5.02
C HIS A 237 0.37 5.14 -5.04
N MET A 238 0.66 6.09 -4.15
CA MET A 238 1.99 6.69 -4.04
C MET A 238 3.06 5.66 -3.68
N ARG A 239 2.70 4.71 -2.81
CA ARG A 239 3.56 3.57 -2.47
C ARG A 239 3.81 2.68 -3.69
N LEU A 240 2.76 2.31 -4.44
CA LEU A 240 2.90 1.49 -5.64
C LEU A 240 3.81 2.17 -6.68
N LEU A 241 3.64 3.46 -6.94
CA LEU A 241 4.50 4.24 -7.84
C LEU A 241 5.97 4.21 -7.41
N ARG A 242 6.23 4.31 -6.09
CA ARG A 242 7.58 4.21 -5.54
C ARG A 242 8.18 2.83 -5.81
N LEU A 243 7.43 1.79 -5.47
CA LEU A 243 7.90 0.40 -5.62
C LEU A 243 8.14 0.05 -7.10
N ALA A 244 7.28 0.55 -7.99
CA ALA A 244 7.42 0.43 -9.43
C ALA A 244 8.56 1.29 -10.01
N LYS A 245 9.18 2.20 -9.23
CA LYS A 245 10.13 3.22 -9.69
C LYS A 245 9.57 4.12 -10.79
N GLU A 246 8.26 4.38 -10.70
CA GLU A 246 7.49 5.18 -11.64
C GLU A 246 7.00 6.50 -11.01
N LEU A 247 7.57 6.90 -9.87
CA LEU A 247 7.25 8.18 -9.23
C LEU A 247 7.49 9.34 -10.22
N PRO A 248 6.44 10.07 -10.63
CA PRO A 248 6.60 11.21 -11.53
C PRO A 248 7.43 12.31 -10.86
N GLN A 249 8.14 13.14 -11.64
CA GLN A 249 8.90 14.27 -11.10
C GLN A 249 8.05 15.27 -10.30
N HIS A 250 6.72 15.31 -10.54
CA HIS A 250 5.76 16.15 -9.81
C HIS A 250 5.13 15.47 -8.58
N SER A 251 5.59 14.28 -8.20
CA SER A 251 5.06 13.48 -7.07
C SER A 251 5.24 14.13 -5.70
N GLY A 252 6.19 15.06 -5.53
CA GLY A 252 6.33 15.94 -4.35
C GLY A 252 5.02 16.60 -3.98
N THR A 253 4.50 17.41 -4.89
CA THR A 253 3.22 18.11 -4.72
C THR A 253 2.02 17.19 -4.46
N ARG A 254 2.08 15.92 -4.86
CA ARG A 254 1.00 14.95 -4.64
C ARG A 254 1.01 14.42 -3.20
N LEU A 255 2.17 13.98 -2.69
CA LEU A 255 2.28 13.53 -1.29
C LEU A 255 2.03 14.68 -0.30
N GLU A 256 2.50 15.89 -0.64
CA GLU A 256 2.21 17.13 0.09
C GLU A 256 0.70 17.31 0.28
N LYS A 257 -0.06 17.33 -0.82
CA LYS A 257 -1.52 17.53 -0.81
C LYS A 257 -2.28 16.40 -0.10
N ILE A 258 -1.84 15.15 -0.28
CA ILE A 258 -2.45 14.00 0.40
C ILE A 258 -2.20 14.08 1.91
N GLY A 259 -0.96 14.39 2.32
CA GLY A 259 -0.59 14.59 3.72
C GLY A 259 -1.35 15.75 4.36
N GLU A 260 -1.42 16.91 3.69
CA GLU A 260 -2.21 18.06 4.12
C GLU A 260 -3.67 17.67 4.36
N THR A 261 -4.28 16.99 3.39
CA THR A 261 -5.67 16.53 3.49
C THR A 261 -5.83 15.52 4.63
N ALA A 262 -4.92 14.55 4.78
CA ALA A 262 -4.93 13.57 5.86
C ALA A 262 -4.92 14.24 7.24
N PHE A 263 -3.97 15.14 7.49
CA PHE A 263 -3.86 15.84 8.77
C PHE A 263 -5.05 16.78 9.02
N SER A 264 -5.64 17.37 7.97
CA SER A 264 -6.84 18.21 8.09
C SER A 264 -8.08 17.44 8.57
N HIS A 265 -8.15 16.12 8.32
CA HIS A 265 -9.19 15.27 8.89
C HIS A 265 -8.95 14.93 10.36
N LEU A 266 -7.69 14.88 10.79
CA LEU A 266 -7.33 14.52 12.17
C LEU A 266 -7.37 15.74 13.10
N PHE A 267 -6.92 16.90 12.62
CA PHE A 267 -6.69 18.10 13.41
C PHE A 267 -7.07 19.38 12.66
N VAL A 268 -7.10 20.50 13.39
CA VAL A 268 -7.24 21.82 12.77
C VAL A 268 -5.94 22.14 12.01
N SER A 269 -5.99 22.06 10.69
CA SER A 269 -4.91 22.51 9.81
C SER A 269 -5.17 23.93 9.30
N TYR A 270 -4.11 24.62 8.88
CA TYR A 270 -4.22 25.83 8.07
C TYR A 270 -4.09 25.42 6.60
N PRO A 271 -5.20 25.33 5.84
CA PRO A 271 -5.13 25.02 4.42
C PRO A 271 -4.37 26.15 3.71
N GLU A 272 -3.54 25.80 2.72
CA GLU A 272 -2.75 26.76 1.91
C GLU A 272 -1.51 27.36 2.60
N ALA A 273 -1.12 26.90 3.79
CA ALA A 273 0.16 27.28 4.40
C ALA A 273 1.32 26.43 3.85
N GLY A 274 1.66 26.57 2.56
CA GLY A 274 2.90 26.01 1.98
C GLY A 274 2.78 25.26 0.65
N GLY A 275 3.95 24.89 0.12
CA GLY A 275 4.14 24.24 -1.19
C GLY A 275 4.70 25.18 -2.28
N GLU A 276 5.01 24.62 -3.46
CA GLU A 276 5.51 25.38 -4.64
C GLU A 276 4.52 26.46 -5.15
N ASP A 277 3.26 26.41 -4.71
CA ASP A 277 2.23 27.38 -5.07
C ASP A 277 2.50 28.77 -4.43
N ASP A 278 3.26 28.83 -3.33
CA ASP A 278 3.70 30.08 -2.68
C ASP A 278 5.07 30.53 -3.21
N ARG A 279 5.03 31.36 -4.26
CA ARG A 279 6.20 31.94 -4.94
C ARG A 279 7.12 32.72 -3.99
N GLY A 280 8.12 32.05 -3.43
CA GLY A 280 9.38 32.67 -2.97
C GLY A 280 9.67 32.67 -1.46
N GLY A 281 8.98 31.87 -0.64
CA GLY A 281 9.28 31.73 0.79
C GLY A 281 9.63 30.29 1.20
N ASN A 282 10.58 30.11 2.12
CA ASN A 282 10.75 28.83 2.83
C ASN A 282 9.56 28.64 3.77
N VAL A 283 8.51 27.94 3.34
CA VAL A 283 7.31 27.59 4.12
C VAL A 283 7.22 26.06 4.24
N PRO A 284 6.81 25.48 5.39
CA PRO A 284 6.56 24.04 5.52
C PRO A 284 5.40 23.58 4.64
N ASP A 285 5.26 22.28 4.36
CA ASP A 285 4.19 21.77 3.49
C ASP A 285 2.82 21.75 4.17
N ASN A 286 2.80 21.57 5.50
CA ASN A 286 1.58 21.65 6.28
C ASN A 286 1.85 22.17 7.70
N LEU A 287 0.86 22.87 8.25
CA LEU A 287 0.82 23.33 9.63
C LEU A 287 -0.51 22.92 10.26
N PHE A 288 -0.46 22.13 11.33
CA PHE A 288 -1.64 21.71 12.08
C PHE A 288 -1.47 21.95 13.58
N TYR A 289 -2.59 22.16 14.26
CA TYR A 289 -2.65 22.45 15.69
C TYR A 289 -3.50 21.41 16.42
N ILE A 290 -2.91 20.81 17.43
CA ILE A 290 -3.57 19.93 18.38
C ILE A 290 -3.85 20.75 19.65
N SER A 291 -5.13 21.06 19.89
CA SER A 291 -5.54 21.87 21.03
C SER A 291 -5.59 21.05 22.32
N GLU A 292 -5.15 21.64 23.43
CA GLU A 292 -5.37 21.08 24.78
C GLU A 292 -6.86 20.78 25.08
N SER A 293 -7.78 21.53 24.46
CA SER A 293 -9.23 21.39 24.68
C SER A 293 -9.82 20.06 24.18
N ILE A 294 -9.10 19.37 23.28
CA ILE A 294 -9.49 18.07 22.74
C ILE A 294 -8.66 16.93 23.34
N LEU A 295 -7.80 17.20 24.31
CA LEU A 295 -6.90 16.23 24.92
C LEU A 295 -7.26 15.97 26.39
N PRO A 296 -6.72 14.90 27.01
CA PRO A 296 -6.88 14.66 28.44
C PRO A 296 -6.36 15.82 29.30
N GLU A 297 -6.92 15.97 30.50
CA GLU A 297 -6.48 17.01 31.44
C GLU A 297 -4.98 16.92 31.74
N GLY A 298 -4.26 18.02 31.55
CA GLY A 298 -2.80 18.10 31.72
C GLY A 298 -1.98 17.68 30.50
N ALA A 299 -2.62 17.39 29.36
CA ALA A 299 -1.93 17.23 28.08
C ALA A 299 -1.65 18.61 27.45
N GLU A 300 -0.43 18.76 26.95
CA GLU A 300 0.05 20.01 26.36
C GLU A 300 -0.33 20.09 24.88
N SER A 301 -0.61 21.30 24.42
CA SER A 301 -0.94 21.60 23.03
C SER A 301 0.28 21.53 22.11
N VAL A 302 0.08 21.01 20.90
CA VAL A 302 1.16 20.78 19.92
C VAL A 302 0.89 21.54 18.63
N LEU A 303 1.91 22.26 18.15
CA LEU A 303 1.98 22.78 16.78
C LEU A 303 2.84 21.84 15.94
N GLY A 304 2.21 21.13 15.00
CA GLY A 304 2.90 20.26 14.06
C GLY A 304 3.30 20.99 12.78
N ILE A 305 4.58 20.93 12.44
CA ILE A 305 5.16 21.49 11.22
C ILE A 305 5.58 20.32 10.34
N ALA A 306 4.81 20.02 9.29
CA ALA A 306 5.09 18.87 8.43
C ALA A 306 5.82 19.27 7.15
N ASP A 307 6.83 18.49 6.80
CA ASP A 307 7.49 18.46 5.48
C ASP A 307 7.32 17.04 4.93
N THR A 308 6.99 16.89 3.66
CA THR A 308 6.78 15.59 3.03
C THR A 308 7.97 15.26 2.12
N LYS A 309 8.40 14.00 2.14
CA LYS A 309 9.47 13.49 1.28
C LYS A 309 8.92 12.38 0.40
N SER A 310 8.67 12.73 -0.87
CA SER A 310 8.10 11.85 -1.88
C SER A 310 9.13 11.12 -2.76
N GLY A 311 10.43 11.41 -2.60
CA GLY A 311 11.48 10.77 -3.39
C GLY A 311 11.53 9.26 -3.21
N ASP A 312 12.26 8.57 -4.10
CA ASP A 312 12.51 7.12 -4.00
C ASP A 312 13.00 6.72 -2.60
N ASP A 313 13.68 7.65 -1.92
CA ASP A 313 14.21 7.57 -0.57
C ASP A 313 13.99 8.91 0.15
N ALA A 314 13.81 8.87 1.49
CA ALA A 314 13.60 10.09 2.30
C ALA A 314 14.77 11.09 2.20
N GLY A 315 15.97 10.64 1.81
CA GLY A 315 17.07 11.52 1.43
C GLY A 315 17.71 12.31 2.57
N PHE A 316 17.52 11.89 3.83
CA PHE A 316 17.98 12.60 5.03
C PHE A 316 19.48 12.96 5.03
N GLY A 317 20.32 12.13 4.40
CA GLY A 317 21.77 12.39 4.35
C GLY A 317 22.17 13.63 3.52
N SER A 318 21.35 14.02 2.54
CA SER A 318 21.56 15.21 1.70
C SER A 318 20.72 16.41 2.12
N GLU A 319 19.83 16.23 3.09
CA GLU A 319 18.91 17.29 3.53
C GLU A 319 19.69 18.40 4.26
N LYS A 320 19.51 19.63 3.79
CA LYS A 320 20.12 20.80 4.43
C LYS A 320 19.30 21.23 5.63
N VAL A 321 19.93 21.16 6.79
CA VAL A 321 19.36 21.62 8.07
C VAL A 321 19.29 23.15 8.11
N GLU A 322 20.36 23.84 7.73
CA GLU A 322 20.42 25.31 7.73
C GLU A 322 19.74 25.92 6.49
N GLY A 323 18.96 26.98 6.72
CA GLY A 323 18.29 27.81 5.73
C GLY A 323 16.84 27.41 5.44
N LYS A 324 16.46 26.15 5.67
CA LYS A 324 15.08 25.64 5.45
C LYS A 324 14.40 25.32 6.78
N HIS A 325 14.85 24.27 7.46
CA HIS A 325 14.18 23.73 8.66
C HIS A 325 14.33 24.64 9.89
N ASP A 326 15.49 25.29 10.05
CA ASP A 326 15.68 26.27 11.12
C ASP A 326 14.80 27.53 10.91
N GLU A 327 14.52 27.91 9.66
CA GLU A 327 13.58 29.00 9.34
C GLU A 327 12.13 28.61 9.64
N TYR A 328 11.73 27.36 9.38
CA TYR A 328 10.42 26.84 9.75
C TYR A 328 10.19 26.96 11.25
N LEU A 329 11.15 26.46 12.06
CA LEU A 329 11.11 26.55 13.51
C LEU A 329 11.12 28.00 14.00
N LYS A 330 11.98 28.87 13.43
CA LYS A 330 12.01 30.30 13.77
C LYS A 330 10.68 31.00 13.49
N LYS A 331 10.00 30.68 12.39
CA LYS A 331 8.67 31.22 12.07
C LYS A 331 7.63 30.68 13.03
N ALA A 332 7.60 29.37 13.27
CA ALA A 332 6.68 28.75 14.21
C ALA A 332 6.79 29.37 15.61
N ARG A 333 8.01 29.52 16.16
CA ARG A 333 8.25 30.21 17.44
C ARG A 333 7.73 31.66 17.52
N ARG A 334 7.64 32.35 16.38
CA ARG A 334 7.12 33.74 16.31
C ARG A 334 5.60 33.79 16.19
N HIS A 335 5.01 32.74 15.62
CA HIS A 335 3.59 32.65 15.31
C HIS A 335 2.83 31.67 16.24
N SER A 336 3.52 30.98 17.17
CA SER A 336 3.00 29.99 18.12
C SER A 336 2.17 30.61 19.24
N VAL A 337 1.24 31.50 18.89
CA VAL A 337 0.31 32.11 19.84
C VAL A 337 -0.73 31.04 20.21
N GLY A 338 -0.33 30.06 21.03
CA GLY A 338 -1.24 29.06 21.62
C GLY A 338 -0.75 27.61 21.68
N ALA A 339 0.47 27.27 21.26
CA ALA A 339 1.01 25.91 21.39
C ALA A 339 2.18 25.87 22.38
N GLU A 340 2.19 24.86 23.25
CA GLU A 340 3.26 24.65 24.24
C GLU A 340 4.45 23.89 23.64
N LYS A 341 4.18 23.00 22.68
CA LYS A 341 5.18 22.18 21.99
C LYS A 341 5.21 22.39 20.49
N ILE A 342 6.36 22.14 19.88
CA ILE A 342 6.53 22.13 18.43
C ILE A 342 7.05 20.77 17.95
N GLY A 343 6.21 20.05 17.21
CA GLY A 343 6.61 18.82 16.53
C GLY A 343 7.08 19.13 15.11
N HIS A 344 8.39 19.03 14.85
CA HIS A 344 8.93 19.08 13.49
C HIS A 344 8.78 17.71 12.86
N MET A 345 7.97 17.59 11.81
CA MET A 345 7.51 16.30 11.30
C MET A 345 7.92 16.06 9.85
N PHE A 346 8.35 14.84 9.56
CA PHE A 346 8.48 14.33 8.20
C PHE A 346 7.45 13.25 7.91
N LEU A 347 6.72 13.40 6.81
CA LEU A 347 5.94 12.31 6.22
C LEU A 347 6.74 11.68 5.07
N ILE A 348 7.07 10.40 5.18
CA ILE A 348 7.94 9.70 4.23
C ILE A 348 7.26 8.46 3.65
N LEU A 349 7.62 8.09 2.42
CA LEU A 349 7.22 6.79 1.85
C LEU A 349 8.05 5.62 2.40
N GLY A 350 9.25 5.89 2.92
CA GLY A 350 10.10 4.93 3.63
C GLY A 350 11.51 5.44 3.90
N PHE A 351 12.28 4.67 4.67
CA PHE A 351 13.61 5.06 5.15
C PHE A 351 14.72 4.76 4.14
N ASP A 352 15.75 5.61 4.15
CA ASP A 352 17.01 5.42 3.42
C ASP A 352 18.16 5.13 4.40
N GLY A 353 18.54 3.86 4.50
CA GLY A 353 19.60 3.44 5.41
C GLY A 353 19.22 3.73 6.86
N GLN A 354 20.12 4.35 7.63
CA GLN A 354 19.94 4.78 9.03
C GLN A 354 20.20 6.28 9.21
N LYS A 355 20.04 7.06 8.13
CA LYS A 355 20.46 8.48 8.06
C LYS A 355 19.58 9.43 8.87
N GLU A 356 18.42 8.98 9.33
CA GLU A 356 17.52 9.78 10.15
C GLU A 356 18.14 10.14 11.51
N ILE A 357 18.99 9.26 12.07
CA ILE A 357 19.70 9.52 13.32
C ILE A 357 20.71 10.66 13.13
N GLU A 358 21.51 10.60 12.06
CA GLU A 358 22.46 11.66 11.73
C GLU A 358 21.78 13.01 11.45
N PHE A 359 20.60 12.99 10.80
CA PHE A 359 19.82 14.19 10.56
C PHE A 359 19.27 14.77 11.87
N TYR A 360 18.73 13.93 12.74
CA TYR A 360 18.29 14.34 14.08
C TYR A 360 19.43 14.99 14.87
N ASP A 361 20.62 14.39 14.89
CA ASP A 361 21.76 14.91 15.66
C ASP A 361 22.16 16.32 15.20
N LYS A 362 22.08 16.59 13.89
CA LYS A 362 22.32 17.95 13.35
C LYS A 362 21.22 18.94 13.74
N MET A 363 19.97 18.49 13.83
CA MET A 363 18.84 19.32 14.25
C MET A 363 18.77 19.52 15.76
N ALA A 364 19.30 18.58 16.55
CA ALA A 364 19.28 18.63 18.01
C ALA A 364 19.92 19.89 18.58
N ASP A 365 20.97 20.40 17.91
CA ASP A 365 21.63 21.66 18.26
C ASP A 365 20.77 22.91 17.96
N ILE A 366 19.71 22.78 17.16
CA ILE A 366 18.82 23.86 16.71
C ILE A 366 17.50 23.87 17.49
N TYR A 367 17.03 22.70 17.90
CA TYR A 367 15.82 22.56 18.70
C TYR A 367 15.97 23.27 20.05
N LYS A 368 14.87 23.88 20.49
CA LYS A 368 14.75 24.41 21.85
C LYS A 368 14.05 23.38 22.74
N GLU A 369 13.94 23.72 24.03
CA GLU A 369 13.03 23.02 24.94
C GLU A 369 11.63 22.94 24.32
N ASP A 370 10.98 21.77 24.46
CA ASP A 370 9.66 21.45 23.91
C ASP A 370 9.56 21.39 22.37
N GLU A 371 10.72 21.26 21.69
CA GLU A 371 10.79 21.00 20.25
C GLU A 371 11.44 19.64 19.98
N TYR A 372 10.86 18.86 19.07
CA TYR A 372 11.28 17.48 18.78
C TYR A 372 11.03 17.10 17.33
N LEU A 373 11.64 15.99 16.91
CA LEU A 373 11.52 15.45 15.56
C LEU A 373 10.58 14.25 15.54
N VAL A 374 9.63 14.28 14.62
CA VAL A 374 8.69 13.19 14.34
C VAL A 374 8.91 12.71 12.91
N ILE A 375 9.14 11.42 12.69
CA ILE A 375 9.23 10.83 11.35
C ILE A 375 8.15 9.77 11.24
N MET A 376 7.16 10.05 10.39
CA MET A 376 6.00 9.20 10.16
C MET A 376 6.02 8.61 8.77
N THR A 377 5.76 7.30 8.69
CA THR A 377 5.60 6.61 7.39
C THR A 377 4.19 6.80 6.83
N ALA A 378 4.05 6.81 5.51
CA ALA A 378 2.74 6.85 4.84
C ALA A 378 1.83 5.66 5.23
N GLU A 379 2.42 4.51 5.53
CA GLU A 379 1.70 3.32 6.04
C GLU A 379 1.12 3.58 7.44
N ALA A 380 1.90 4.17 8.34
CA ALA A 380 1.44 4.56 9.67
C ALA A 380 0.29 5.57 9.59
N LEU A 381 0.40 6.59 8.72
CA LEU A 381 -0.66 7.58 8.50
C LEU A 381 -1.92 6.93 7.92
N SER A 382 -1.77 5.98 7.00
CA SER A 382 -2.89 5.21 6.44
C SER A 382 -3.62 4.42 7.52
N LEU A 383 -2.88 3.76 8.41
CA LEU A 383 -3.47 3.01 9.53
C LEU A 383 -4.20 3.93 10.51
N ILE A 384 -3.63 5.09 10.85
CA ILE A 384 -4.27 6.11 11.69
C ILE A 384 -5.59 6.58 11.06
N LEU A 385 -5.59 6.91 9.77
CA LEU A 385 -6.78 7.37 9.05
C LEU A 385 -7.85 6.29 8.93
N ALA A 386 -7.46 5.04 8.67
CA ALA A 386 -8.41 3.93 8.60
C ALA A 386 -9.10 3.73 9.97
N ALA A 387 -8.32 3.72 11.06
CA ALA A 387 -8.86 3.64 12.42
C ALA A 387 -9.75 4.85 12.76
N TYR A 388 -9.38 6.07 12.34
CA TYR A 388 -10.20 7.27 12.51
C TYR A 388 -11.56 7.13 11.82
N LEU A 389 -11.57 6.59 10.59
CA LEU A 389 -12.81 6.40 9.83
C LEU A 389 -13.70 5.34 10.46
N ALA A 390 -13.12 4.21 10.86
CA ALA A 390 -13.82 3.16 11.59
C ALA A 390 -14.49 3.74 12.85
N HIS A 391 -13.73 4.50 13.63
CA HIS A 391 -14.21 5.15 14.85
C HIS A 391 -15.31 6.20 14.58
N THR A 392 -15.16 7.03 13.54
CA THR A 392 -16.16 8.05 13.19
C THR A 392 -17.49 7.39 12.80
N VAL A 393 -17.42 6.36 11.96
CA VAL A 393 -18.61 5.55 11.60
C VAL A 393 -19.22 4.91 12.84
N ALA A 394 -18.40 4.35 13.74
CA ALA A 394 -18.88 3.73 14.97
C ALA A 394 -19.56 4.72 15.94
N ASN A 395 -18.96 5.91 16.15
CA ASN A 395 -19.51 6.94 17.03
C ASN A 395 -20.79 7.56 16.47
N ASP A 396 -20.88 7.79 15.17
CA ASP A 396 -22.11 8.27 14.53
C ASP A 396 -23.26 7.26 14.66
N LEU A 397 -22.94 5.96 14.70
CA LEU A 397 -23.92 4.87 14.89
C LEU A 397 -24.36 4.70 16.35
N LYS A 398 -23.49 4.98 17.33
CA LYS A 398 -23.76 4.70 18.76
C LYS A 398 -23.85 5.91 19.68
N LEU A 399 -23.58 7.13 19.22
CA LEU A 399 -23.48 8.34 20.05
C LEU A 399 -22.50 8.18 21.25
N ILE A 400 -21.53 7.25 21.15
CA ILE A 400 -20.53 7.02 22.19
C ILE A 400 -19.54 8.18 22.15
N HIS A 401 -19.30 8.78 23.32
CA HIS A 401 -18.34 9.87 23.47
C HIS A 401 -16.95 9.30 23.73
N GLY A 402 -16.01 9.60 22.83
CA GLY A 402 -14.59 9.32 22.96
C GLY A 402 -13.85 10.15 21.92
N ASN A 403 -12.78 10.83 22.34
CA ASN A 403 -12.02 11.70 21.45
C ASN A 403 -10.89 10.89 20.79
N PHE A 404 -11.06 10.49 19.52
CA PHE A 404 -10.03 9.72 18.79
C PHE A 404 -8.67 10.43 18.80
N GLN A 405 -8.67 11.78 18.80
CA GLN A 405 -7.45 12.56 18.87
C GLN A 405 -6.66 12.30 20.16
N THR A 406 -7.29 11.88 21.25
CA THR A 406 -6.60 11.44 22.48
C THR A 406 -5.83 10.13 22.28
N VAL A 407 -6.39 9.19 21.52
CA VAL A 407 -5.76 7.88 21.25
C VAL A 407 -4.48 8.04 20.45
N ILE A 408 -4.51 8.93 19.45
CA ILE A 408 -3.41 9.19 18.53
C ILE A 408 -2.46 10.29 18.99
N HIS A 409 -2.80 11.05 20.03
CA HIS A 409 -1.95 12.11 20.59
C HIS A 409 -0.50 11.68 20.87
N PRO A 410 -0.22 10.46 21.41
CA PRO A 410 1.14 10.00 21.61
C PRO A 410 2.01 10.00 20.34
N PHE A 411 1.43 9.94 19.15
CA PHE A 411 2.18 10.03 17.89
C PHE A 411 2.64 11.46 17.56
N PHE A 412 2.20 12.45 18.31
CA PHE A 412 2.49 13.85 18.05
C PHE A 412 3.11 14.56 19.24
N ASP A 413 3.21 13.92 20.41
CA ASP A 413 3.82 14.47 21.63
C ASP A 413 4.88 13.52 22.19
N ASN A 414 6.12 14.02 22.33
CA ASN A 414 7.27 13.22 22.77
C ASN A 414 7.08 12.60 24.16
N GLN A 415 6.56 13.35 25.14
CA GLN A 415 6.37 12.83 26.49
C GLN A 415 5.28 11.76 26.53
N ALA A 416 4.16 11.98 25.84
CA ALA A 416 3.08 11.01 25.73
C ALA A 416 3.53 9.75 24.98
N PHE A 417 4.37 9.90 23.95
CA PHE A 417 5.00 8.78 23.22
C PHE A 417 5.83 7.89 24.15
N GLN A 418 6.72 8.52 24.95
CA GLN A 418 7.57 7.80 25.90
C GLN A 418 6.74 7.16 27.03
N LYS A 419 5.78 7.89 27.60
CA LYS A 419 4.89 7.38 28.67
C LYS A 419 4.04 6.19 28.22
N SER A 420 3.65 6.16 26.94
CA SER A 420 2.90 5.04 26.33
C SER A 420 3.78 3.81 26.03
N GLY A 421 5.09 3.88 26.31
CA GLY A 421 6.04 2.80 26.04
C GLY A 421 6.36 2.61 24.56
N LEU A 422 6.02 3.60 23.71
CA LEU A 422 6.25 3.54 22.27
C LEU A 422 7.69 3.90 21.90
N GLY A 423 8.36 4.76 22.67
CA GLY A 423 9.76 5.14 22.45
C GLY A 423 10.77 4.00 22.64
N GLY A 424 10.34 2.85 23.17
CA GLY A 424 11.15 1.64 23.20
C GLY A 424 11.10 0.80 21.92
N LEU A 425 10.21 1.13 20.98
CA LEU A 425 10.04 0.42 19.72
C LEU A 425 11.00 0.97 18.68
N THR A 426 11.74 0.07 18.04
CA THR A 426 12.66 0.40 16.96
C THR A 426 12.20 -0.27 15.68
N ARG A 427 12.49 0.36 14.54
CA ARG A 427 12.27 -0.27 13.23
C ARG A 427 13.38 -1.27 12.92
N GLU A 428 13.09 -2.19 12.01
CA GLU A 428 14.10 -3.07 11.46
C GLU A 428 15.06 -2.31 10.53
N VAL A 429 16.34 -2.53 10.73
CA VAL A 429 17.44 -2.01 9.93
C VAL A 429 18.34 -3.20 9.59
N GLY A 430 18.28 -3.67 8.33
CA GLY A 430 18.83 -4.98 7.96
C GLY A 430 20.31 -5.22 8.29
N LYS A 431 21.10 -4.19 8.64
CA LYS A 431 22.45 -4.29 9.20
C LYS A 431 22.56 -3.45 10.48
N ASN A 432 23.39 -3.88 11.43
CA ASN A 432 23.69 -3.17 12.68
C ASN A 432 22.46 -2.84 13.56
N GLN A 433 21.49 -3.77 13.65
CA GLN A 433 20.26 -3.58 14.41
C GLN A 433 20.48 -3.21 15.89
N GLU A 434 21.43 -3.86 16.57
CA GLU A 434 21.68 -3.60 18.00
C GLU A 434 22.24 -2.19 18.23
N GLU A 435 23.23 -1.80 17.44
CA GLU A 435 23.81 -0.45 17.48
C GLU A 435 22.74 0.62 17.19
N TYR A 436 21.92 0.40 16.16
CA TYR A 436 20.81 1.28 15.84
C TYR A 436 19.80 1.39 16.98
N ASN A 437 19.44 0.27 17.62
CA ASN A 437 18.51 0.27 18.74
C ASN A 437 19.03 1.08 19.92
N ASP A 438 20.32 0.93 20.24
CA ASP A 438 20.97 1.64 21.34
C ASP A 438 21.11 3.12 21.04
N GLU A 439 21.45 3.48 19.80
CA GLU A 439 21.50 4.86 19.35
C GLU A 439 20.13 5.52 19.38
N TYR A 440 19.10 4.87 18.85
CA TYR A 440 17.74 5.41 18.85
C TYR A 440 17.24 5.71 20.27
N LYS A 441 17.42 4.78 21.21
CA LYS A 441 16.95 4.92 22.60
C LYS A 441 17.61 6.05 23.38
N GLN A 442 18.78 6.53 22.95
CA GLN A 442 19.45 7.68 23.57
C GLN A 442 18.85 9.03 23.15
N ARG A 443 17.92 9.05 22.19
CA ARG A 443 17.40 10.25 21.56
C ARG A 443 15.90 10.40 21.86
N GLU A 444 15.59 10.79 23.09
CA GLU A 444 14.21 10.87 23.61
C GLU A 444 13.28 11.80 22.80
N ASN A 445 13.85 12.80 22.11
CA ASN A 445 13.13 13.75 21.25
C ASN A 445 13.09 13.33 19.76
N LEU A 446 13.44 12.08 19.45
CA LEU A 446 13.29 11.48 18.12
C LEU A 446 12.18 10.42 18.14
N MET A 447 11.05 10.74 17.52
CA MET A 447 9.91 9.84 17.40
C MET A 447 9.87 9.22 16.00
N ILE A 448 9.97 7.90 15.90
CA ILE A 448 9.82 7.17 14.64
C ILE A 448 8.50 6.39 14.68
N ILE A 449 7.61 6.70 13.75
CA ILE A 449 6.23 6.21 13.73
C ILE A 449 6.03 5.36 12.49
N THR A 450 6.25 4.07 12.67
CA THR A 450 5.96 3.02 11.68
C THR A 450 4.58 2.43 11.90
N GLN A 451 4.10 1.63 10.96
CA GLN A 451 2.85 0.87 11.10
C GLN A 451 2.80 0.09 12.42
N GLU A 452 3.87 -0.64 12.75
CA GLU A 452 3.96 -1.44 13.98
C GLU A 452 3.76 -0.61 15.26
N VAL A 453 4.33 0.60 15.29
CA VAL A 453 4.17 1.52 16.42
C VAL A 453 2.71 1.95 16.56
N VAL A 454 2.05 2.26 15.44
CA VAL A 454 0.63 2.64 15.43
C VAL A 454 -0.25 1.47 15.86
N LYS A 455 -0.05 0.29 15.26
CA LYS A 455 -0.78 -0.94 15.56
C LYS A 455 -0.73 -1.25 17.04
N LYS A 456 0.46 -1.32 17.64
CA LYS A 456 0.63 -1.62 19.06
C LYS A 456 -0.13 -0.65 19.95
N ARG A 457 -0.12 0.64 19.63
CA ARG A 457 -0.86 1.65 20.40
C ARG A 457 -2.37 1.48 20.27
N LEU A 458 -2.87 1.24 19.05
CA LEU A 458 -4.30 1.00 18.82
C LEU A 458 -4.76 -0.27 19.56
N GLU A 459 -3.98 -1.35 19.50
CA GLU A 459 -4.23 -2.58 20.27
C GLU A 459 -4.28 -2.32 21.77
N GLN A 460 -3.31 -1.59 22.33
CA GLN A 460 -3.31 -1.20 23.75
C GLN A 460 -4.57 -0.44 24.17
N CYS A 461 -5.13 0.39 23.28
CA CYS A 461 -6.34 1.15 23.56
C CYS A 461 -7.59 0.30 23.44
N VAL A 462 -7.68 -0.58 22.43
CA VAL A 462 -8.83 -1.48 22.25
C VAL A 462 -8.87 -2.55 23.36
N ASP A 463 -7.71 -3.01 23.83
CA ASP A 463 -7.59 -4.01 24.89
C ASP A 463 -7.73 -3.41 26.30
N SER A 464 -7.84 -2.08 26.44
CA SER A 464 -8.05 -1.40 27.72
C SER A 464 -9.55 -1.22 27.99
N PRO A 465 -10.15 -1.94 28.97
CA PRO A 465 -11.58 -1.88 29.23
C PRO A 465 -12.09 -0.57 29.85
N ASN A 466 -11.25 0.45 30.05
CA ASN A 466 -11.50 1.49 31.06
C ASN A 466 -11.69 2.94 30.59
N ASP A 467 -11.44 3.33 29.35
CA ASP A 467 -11.61 4.76 29.00
C ASP A 467 -13.09 5.16 28.91
N VAL A 468 -13.99 4.24 28.55
CA VAL A 468 -15.44 4.51 28.54
C VAL A 468 -16.01 4.49 29.96
N GLU A 469 -15.57 3.57 30.83
CA GLU A 469 -16.05 3.50 32.23
C GLU A 469 -15.51 4.64 33.12
N GLU A 470 -14.29 5.11 32.91
CA GLU A 470 -13.73 6.26 33.66
C GLU A 470 -14.42 7.58 33.29
N VAL A 471 -14.73 7.80 32.01
CA VAL A 471 -15.52 8.97 31.56
C VAL A 471 -16.92 8.98 32.18
N PHE A 472 -17.56 7.82 32.35
CA PHE A 472 -18.82 7.72 33.08
C PHE A 472 -18.65 7.96 34.59
N LYS A 473 -17.57 7.46 35.23
CA LYS A 473 -17.30 7.71 36.66
C LYS A 473 -17.07 9.20 36.97
N ASP A 474 -16.41 9.93 36.08
CA ASP A 474 -16.20 11.38 36.25
C ASP A 474 -17.47 12.20 36.01
N TYR A 475 -18.37 11.73 35.14
CA TYR A 475 -19.68 12.34 34.93
C TYR A 475 -20.63 12.21 36.13
N PHE A 476 -20.45 11.17 36.96
CA PHE A 476 -21.23 10.95 38.19
C PHE A 476 -20.55 11.46 39.48
N LYS A 477 -19.41 12.17 39.40
CA LYS A 477 -18.87 12.88 40.55
C LYS A 477 -19.84 14.01 40.95
N PRO A 478 -20.32 14.07 42.21
CA PRO A 478 -21.16 15.17 42.66
C PRO A 478 -20.40 16.49 42.50
N LEU A 479 -21.00 17.45 41.79
CA LEU A 479 -20.46 18.80 41.70
C LEU A 479 -20.29 19.38 43.12
N PRO A 480 -19.18 20.08 43.42
CA PRO A 480 -19.01 20.75 44.70
C PRO A 480 -20.16 21.74 44.89
N THR A 481 -20.97 21.51 45.93
CA THR A 481 -22.05 22.41 46.34
C THR A 481 -21.48 23.79 46.67
N ILE A 482 -21.94 24.81 45.94
CA ILE A 482 -21.76 26.25 46.26
C ILE A 482 -22.73 26.64 47.37
#